data_AF-A0A6J6MID1-F1
#
_entry.id   AF-A0A6J6MID1-F1
#
_cell.length_a   1.000
_cell.length_b   1.000
_cell.length_c   1.000
_cell.angle_alpha   90.00
_cell.angle_beta   90.00
_cell.angle_gamma   90.00
#
_symmetry.space_group_name_H-M   'P 1'
#
loop_
_entity.id
_entity.type
_entity.pdbx_description
1 polymer ?
#
loop_
_entity_poly.entity_id
_entity_poly.type
_entity_poly.pdbx_seq_one_letter_code
_entity_poly.pdbx_strand_id
1 'polypeptide(L)'
;MKLVGATSLSIQLPFLLEGVISAILGWGIATGLLAGLKSVIDSKVAPLLTFTKFFGWGEVWVASGYLLATGLFVSIVASVLTLRRYLKV
;
A
#
# COMPACT_ATOMS: atom_id res chain seq x y z
N MET A 1 4.56 -0.71 -29.63
CA MET A 1 5.58 0.29 -29.21
C MET A 1 7.03 -0.16 -29.43
N LYS A 2 7.38 -1.46 -29.35
CA LYS A 2 8.73 -1.95 -29.71
C LYS A 2 9.19 -1.58 -31.14
N LEU A 3 8.25 -1.37 -32.07
CA LEU A 3 8.52 -1.01 -33.48
C LEU A 3 9.03 0.43 -33.69
N VAL A 4 9.13 1.24 -32.63
CA VAL A 4 9.59 2.65 -32.70
C VAL A 4 10.96 2.85 -32.04
N GLY A 5 11.73 1.77 -31.85
CA GLY A 5 13.07 1.83 -31.23
C GLY A 5 13.08 2.06 -29.70
N ALA A 6 11.91 2.02 -29.05
CA ALA A 6 11.80 2.22 -27.61
C ALA A 6 12.38 1.03 -26.82
N THR A 7 13.24 1.33 -25.85
CA THR A 7 13.74 0.37 -24.86
C THR A 7 12.59 -0.25 -24.07
N SER A 8 12.72 -1.54 -23.71
CA SER A 8 11.70 -2.28 -22.94
C SER A 8 11.30 -1.55 -21.65
N LEU A 9 12.24 -0.86 -21.00
CA LEU A 9 12.03 -0.08 -19.78
C LEU A 9 11.08 1.12 -19.99
N SER A 10 11.20 1.82 -21.12
CA SER A 10 10.36 2.98 -21.45
C SER A 10 8.89 2.60 -21.66
N ILE A 11 8.62 1.37 -22.09
CA ILE A 11 7.26 0.83 -22.26
C ILE A 11 6.69 0.37 -20.90
N GLN A 12 7.55 -0.06 -19.98
CA GLN A 12 7.16 -0.67 -18.71
C GLN A 12 6.94 0.34 -17.57
N LEU A 13 7.70 1.43 -17.59
CA LEU A 13 7.63 2.53 -16.62
C LEU A 13 6.20 3.06 -16.36
N PRO A 14 5.36 3.37 -17.36
CA PRO A 14 4.02 3.90 -17.09
C PRO A 14 3.15 2.92 -16.31
N PHE A 15 3.22 1.63 -16.63
CA PHE A 15 2.41 0.59 -15.96
C PHE A 15 2.88 0.33 -14.52
N LEU A 16 4.19 0.44 -14.28
CA LEU A 16 4.74 0.40 -12.92
C LEU A 16 4.30 1.61 -12.10
N LEU A 17 4.29 2.80 -12.68
CA LEU A 17 3.86 4.03 -12.01
C LEU A 17 2.37 3.98 -11.65
N GLU A 18 1.50 3.49 -12.54
CA GLU A 18 0.08 3.28 -12.25
C GLU A 18 -0.13 2.36 -11.04
N GLY A 19 0.64 1.28 -10.97
CA GLY A 19 0.63 0.37 -9.81
C GLY A 19 1.06 1.08 -8.53
N VAL A 20 2.16 1.84 -8.56
CA VAL A 20 2.68 2.54 -7.38
C VAL A 20 1.68 3.59 -6.87
N ILE A 21 1.07 4.36 -7.77
CA ILE A 21 0.03 5.34 -7.42
C ILE A 21 -1.16 4.65 -6.76
N SER A 22 -1.62 3.53 -7.33
CA SER A 22 -2.73 2.74 -6.77
C SER A 22 -2.40 2.21 -5.36
N ALA A 23 -1.16 1.76 -5.13
CA ALA A 23 -0.70 1.31 -3.82
C ALA A 23 -0.67 2.44 -2.79
N ILE A 24 -0.21 3.63 -3.17
CA ILE A 24 -0.17 4.82 -2.30
C ILE A 24 -1.59 5.26 -1.92
N LEU A 25 -2.51 5.29 -2.88
CA LEU A 25 -3.91 5.64 -2.61
C LEU A 25 -4.58 4.63 -1.67
N GLY A 26 -4.40 3.33 -1.92
CA GLY A 26 -4.91 2.27 -1.05
C GLY A 26 -4.33 2.35 0.37
N TRP A 27 -3.03 2.64 0.48
CA TRP A 27 -2.38 2.89 1.76
C TRP A 27 -2.98 4.09 2.49
N GLY A 28 -3.21 5.21 1.81
CA GLY A 28 -3.82 6.40 2.42
C GLY A 28 -5.21 6.11 2.99
N ILE A 29 -6.04 5.35 2.26
CA ILE A 29 -7.37 4.95 2.73
C ILE A 29 -7.27 3.99 3.94
N ALA A 30 -6.41 2.96 3.85
CA ALA A 30 -6.24 1.97 4.92
C ALA A 30 -5.72 2.61 6.21
N THR A 31 -4.78 3.54 6.10
CA THR A 31 -4.22 4.26 7.26
C THR A 31 -5.23 5.22 7.88
N GLY A 32 -6.01 5.92 7.05
CA GLY A 32 -7.12 6.74 7.52
C GLY A 32 -8.15 5.93 8.30
N LEU A 33 -8.52 4.75 7.81
CA LEU A 33 -9.42 3.82 8.51
C LEU A 33 -8.82 3.31 9.82
N LEU A 34 -7.54 2.92 9.82
CA LEU A 34 -6.86 2.45 11.02
C LEU A 34 -6.81 3.53 12.11
N ALA A 35 -6.46 4.76 11.74
CA ALA A 35 -6.46 5.90 12.65
C ALA A 35 -7.87 6.25 13.16
N GLY A 36 -8.87 6.19 12.28
CA GLY A 36 -10.27 6.40 12.64
C GLY A 36 -10.78 5.37 13.64
N LEU A 37 -10.51 4.09 13.40
CA LEU A 37 -10.86 3.00 14.33
C LEU A 37 -10.17 3.17 15.68
N LYS A 38 -8.87 3.51 15.68
CA LYS A 38 -8.12 3.78 16.91
C LYS A 38 -8.76 4.92 17.73
N SER A 39 -9.13 6.02 17.10
CA SER A 39 -9.81 7.13 17.78
C SER A 39 -11.16 6.73 18.40
N VAL A 40 -11.93 5.90 17.70
CA VAL A 40 -13.21 5.37 18.23
C VAL A 40 -12.97 4.44 19.42
N ILE A 41 -11.98 3.54 19.31
CA ILE A 41 -11.61 2.62 20.39
C ILE A 41 -11.16 3.40 21.63
N ASP A 42 -10.32 4.42 21.49
CA ASP A 42 -9.84 5.23 22.61
C ASP A 42 -10.97 6.00 23.30
N SER A 43 -11.95 6.47 22.53
CA SER A 43 -13.04 7.29 23.06
C SER A 43 -14.18 6.47 23.68
N LYS A 44 -14.45 5.26 23.15
CA LYS A 44 -15.65 4.48 23.49
C LYS A 44 -15.36 3.16 24.19
N VAL A 45 -14.21 2.54 23.92
CA VAL A 45 -13.92 1.16 24.36
C VAL A 45 -12.86 1.13 25.46
N ALA A 46 -11.78 1.91 25.32
CA ALA A 46 -10.72 1.98 26.31
C ALA A 46 -11.21 2.37 27.73
N PRO A 47 -12.19 3.29 27.90
CA PRO A 47 -12.74 3.61 29.23
C PRO A 47 -13.53 2.47 29.87
N LEU A 48 -14.07 1.55 29.06
CA LEU A 48 -14.90 0.43 29.52
C LEU A 48 -14.07 -0.81 29.88
N LEU A 49 -12.84 -0.89 29.37
CA LEU A 49 -11.94 -2.05 29.51
C LEU A 49 -10.59 -1.63 30.10
N THR A 50 -10.63 -1.01 31.28
CA THR A 50 -9.45 -0.46 31.99
C THR A 50 -8.42 -1.52 32.41
N PHE A 51 -8.78 -2.80 32.39
CA PHE A 51 -7.90 -3.93 32.70
C PHE A 51 -7.03 -4.37 31.51
N THR A 52 -7.35 -3.92 30.29
CA THR A 52 -6.66 -4.31 29.05
C THR A 52 -5.82 -3.14 28.52
N LYS A 53 -4.53 -3.39 28.25
CA LYS A 53 -3.70 -2.43 27.54
C LYS A 53 -4.00 -2.47 26.05
N PHE A 54 -4.62 -1.42 25.54
CA PHE A 54 -4.75 -1.19 24.10
C PHE A 54 -3.43 -0.70 23.52
N PHE A 55 -3.16 -1.04 22.25
CA PHE A 55 -2.01 -0.54 21.51
C PHE A 55 -2.09 0.99 21.36
N GLY A 56 -0.95 1.67 21.39
CA GLY A 56 -0.85 3.12 21.30
C GLY A 56 -0.84 3.66 19.87
N TRP A 57 -0.60 4.97 19.76
CA TRP A 57 -0.46 5.63 18.45
C TRP A 57 0.85 5.29 17.74
N GLY A 58 1.90 4.88 18.49
CA GLY A 58 3.16 4.44 17.90
C GLY A 58 2.98 3.18 17.04
N GLU A 59 2.20 2.22 17.54
CA GLU A 59 1.88 0.98 16.84
C GLU A 59 1.06 1.23 15.57
N VAL A 60 0.21 2.25 15.56
CA VAL A 60 -0.54 2.68 14.36
C VAL A 60 0.40 3.18 13.27
N TRP A 61 1.38 4.02 13.63
CA TRP A 61 2.39 4.50 12.68
C TRP A 61 3.28 3.38 12.14
N VAL A 62 3.68 2.46 13.02
CA VAL A 62 4.47 1.28 12.62
C VAL A 62 3.66 0.38 11.68
N ALA A 63 2.41 0.09 12.01
CA ALA A 63 1.52 -0.70 11.15
C ALA A 63 1.26 -0.02 9.79
N SER A 64 1.08 1.30 9.79
CA SER A 64 0.98 2.12 8.58
C SER A 64 2.22 1.99 7.69
N GLY A 65 3.42 2.03 8.28
CA GLY A 65 4.67 1.83 7.57
C GLY A 65 4.76 0.44 6.91
N TYR A 66 4.38 -0.61 7.63
CA TYR A 66 4.30 -1.97 7.07
C TYR A 66 3.27 -2.08 5.94
N LEU A 67 2.10 -1.44 6.08
CA LEU A 67 1.08 -1.37 5.03
C LEU A 67 1.62 -0.72 3.76
N LEU A 68 2.36 0.39 3.88
CA LEU A 68 2.97 1.05 2.72
C LEU A 68 4.01 0.15 2.05
N ALA A 69 4.93 -0.41 2.85
CA ALA A 69 6.00 -1.24 2.34
C ALA A 69 5.46 -2.48 1.60
N THR A 70 4.47 -3.15 2.20
CA THR A 70 3.84 -4.33 1.59
C THR A 70 3.01 -3.96 0.36
N GLY A 71 2.24 -2.86 0.40
CA GLY A 71 1.47 -2.38 -0.74
C GLY A 71 2.34 -2.03 -1.94
N LEU A 72 3.44 -1.31 -1.72
CA LEU A 72 4.42 -1.00 -2.77
C LEU A 72 5.08 -2.27 -3.32
N PHE A 73 5.50 -3.18 -2.44
CA PHE A 73 6.11 -4.44 -2.85
C PHE A 73 5.18 -5.28 -3.73
N VAL A 74 3.94 -5.49 -3.28
CA VAL A 74 2.94 -6.27 -4.03
C VAL A 74 2.64 -5.62 -5.38
N SER A 75 2.50 -4.30 -5.41
CA SER A 75 2.20 -3.56 -6.63
C SER A 75 3.34 -3.67 -7.66
N ILE A 76 4.59 -3.46 -7.23
CA ILE A 76 5.76 -3.60 -8.09
C ILE A 76 5.85 -5.04 -8.63
N VAL A 77 5.72 -6.04 -7.77
CA VAL A 77 5.79 -7.46 -8.16
C VAL A 77 4.67 -7.79 -9.15
N ALA A 78 3.44 -7.36 -8.88
CA ALA A 78 2.30 -7.59 -9.77
C ALA A 78 2.53 -6.94 -11.14
N SER A 79 2.93 -5.66 -11.19
CA SER A 79 3.19 -4.95 -12.44
C SER A 79 4.36 -5.55 -13.23
N VAL A 80 5.42 -6.02 -12.57
CA VAL A 80 6.53 -6.71 -13.25
C VAL A 80 6.08 -8.07 -13.81
N LEU A 81 5.29 -8.85 -13.05
CA LEU A 81 4.81 -10.15 -13.49
C LEU A 81 3.86 -10.05 -14.68
N THR A 82 2.95 -9.08 -14.68
CA THR A 82 2.03 -8.85 -15.81
C THR A 82 2.79 -8.44 -17.07
N LEU A 83 3.74 -7.49 -16.96
CA LEU A 83 4.59 -7.08 -18.08
C LEU A 83 5.44 -8.21 -18.65
N ARG A 84 6.04 -9.04 -17.80
CA ARG A 84 6.84 -10.20 -18.24
C ARG A 84 6.02 -11.22 -19.01
N ARG A 85 4.73 -11.36 -18.72
CA ARG A 85 3.82 -12.24 -19.47
C ARG A 85 3.49 -11.68 -20.85
N TYR A 86 3.28 -10.36 -20.98
CA TYR A 86 2.87 -9.74 -22.25
C TYR A 86 4.01 -9.42 -23.20
N LEU A 87 5.26 -9.31 -22.71
CA LEU A 87 6.44 -9.04 -23.55
C LEU A 87 7.18 -10.30 -24.04
N LYS A 88 6.63 -11.51 -23.81
CA LYS A 88 7.07 -12.75 -24.48
C LYS A 88 6.58 -12.76 -25.94
N VAL A 89 7.14 -11.86 -26.75
CA VAL A 89 7.18 -11.89 -28.22
C VAL A 89 8.50 -11.27 -28.66
#